data_AF-A0A392PRB0-F1
#
_entry.id   AF-A0A392PRB0-F1
#
_cell.length_a   1.000
_cell.length_b   1.000
_cell.length_c   1.000
_cell.angle_alpha   90.00
_cell.angle_beta   90.00
_cell.angle_gamma   90.00
#
_symmetry.space_group_name_H-M   'P 1'
#
loop_
_entity.id
_entity.type
_entity.pdbx_description
1 polymer ?
#
loop_
_entity_poly.entity_id
_entity_poly.type
_entity_poly.pdbx_seq_one_letter_code
_entity_poly.pdbx_strand_id
1 'polypeptide(L)'
;MVVKSMKKKLKSFNILFEEICRVQSLWFILDEQLKDEIIISIKKKLFPAYGNFIGMFQKSVKELGKHSDKYIKYGMEDVEARLHNLFHGSSASTD
;
A
#
# COMPACT_ATOMS: atom_id res chain seq x y z
N MET A 1 9.75 -19.29 13.05
CA MET A 1 10.03 -19.22 11.59
C MET A 1 9.03 -18.38 10.80
N VAL A 2 7.72 -18.44 11.09
CA VAL A 2 6.65 -17.72 10.35
C VAL A 2 6.80 -16.19 10.39
N VAL A 3 6.93 -15.58 11.57
CA VAL A 3 7.05 -14.11 11.71
C VAL A 3 8.28 -13.54 10.98
N LYS A 4 9.40 -14.27 10.90
CA LYS A 4 10.59 -13.84 10.13
C LYS A 4 10.29 -13.78 8.64
N SER A 5 9.58 -14.78 8.11
CA SER A 5 9.14 -14.82 6.71
C SER A 5 8.14 -13.70 6.41
N MET A 6 7.14 -13.49 7.28
CA MET A 6 6.18 -12.39 7.12
C MET A 6 6.86 -11.03 7.15
N LYS A 7 7.85 -10.81 8.04
CA LYS A 7 8.66 -9.57 8.03
C LYS A 7 9.39 -9.36 6.70
N LYS A 8 9.96 -10.42 6.11
CA LYS A 8 10.62 -10.32 4.80
C LYS A 8 9.62 -9.94 3.70
N LYS A 9 8.44 -10.59 3.69
CA LYS A 9 7.35 -10.26 2.75
C LYS A 9 6.84 -8.83 2.92
N LEU A 10 6.67 -8.36 4.16
CA LEU A 10 6.24 -6.98 4.44
C LEU A 10 7.28 -5.96 3.96
N LYS A 11 8.58 -6.23 4.16
CA LYS A 11 9.65 -5.39 3.60
C LYS A 11 9.61 -5.34 2.08
N SER A 12 9.45 -6.49 1.42
CA SER A 12 9.33 -6.56 -0.04
C SER A 12 8.09 -5.81 -0.54
N PHE A 13 6.94 -5.95 0.14
CA PHE A 13 5.74 -5.20 -0.16
C PHE A 13 6.00 -3.69 -0.09
N ASN A 14 6.63 -3.21 1.00
CA ASN A 14 6.89 -1.79 1.19
C ASN A 14 7.75 -1.20 0.05
N ILE A 15 8.79 -1.93 -0.39
CA ILE A 15 9.67 -1.49 -1.48
C ILE A 15 8.89 -1.39 -2.80
N LEU A 16 8.18 -2.46 -3.17
CA LEU A 16 7.43 -2.52 -4.42
C LEU A 16 6.28 -1.52 -4.44
N PHE A 17 5.56 -1.39 -3.33
CA PHE A 17 4.46 -0.46 -3.19
C PHE A 17 4.94 1.00 -3.33
N GLU A 18 6.05 1.34 -2.67
CA GLU A 18 6.65 2.68 -2.77
C GLU A 18 7.11 3.01 -4.19
N GLU A 19 7.75 2.06 -4.87
CA GLU A 19 8.17 2.23 -6.27
C GLU A 19 6.98 2.40 -7.21
N ILE A 20 5.95 1.56 -7.09
CA ILE A 20 4.73 1.64 -7.90
C ILE A 20 4.04 2.99 -7.68
N CYS A 21 3.84 3.39 -6.43
CA CYS A 21 3.22 4.68 -6.13
C CYS A 21 4.02 5.85 -6.70
N ARG A 22 5.36 5.83 -6.59
CA ARG A 22 6.23 6.86 -7.14
C ARG A 22 6.12 6.97 -8.66
N VAL A 23 6.06 5.84 -9.37
CA VAL A 23 5.97 5.82 -10.84
C VAL A 23 4.57 6.22 -11.30
N GLN A 24 3.53 5.63 -10.72
CA GLN A 24 2.16 5.83 -11.15
C GLN A 24 1.55 7.17 -10.71
N SER A 25 2.14 7.86 -9.71
CA SER A 25 1.77 9.25 -9.40
C SER A 25 2.19 10.23 -10.49
N LEU A 26 3.19 9.89 -11.31
CA LEU A 26 3.65 10.73 -12.43
C LEU A 26 2.79 10.55 -13.68
N TRP A 27 2.02 9.47 -13.75
CA TRP A 27 1.10 9.24 -14.86
C TRP A 27 -0.11 10.15 -14.70
N PHE A 28 -0.67 10.60 -15.83
CA PHE A 28 -1.88 11.41 -15.85
C PHE A 28 -2.95 10.66 -16.63
N ILE A 29 -4.14 10.50 -16.03
CA ILE A 29 -5.32 9.97 -16.68
C ILE A 29 -6.35 11.09 -16.76
N LEU A 30 -6.69 11.52 -17.98
CA LEU A 30 -7.59 12.64 -18.23
C LEU A 30 -9.05 12.31 -17.87
N ASP A 31 -9.47 11.06 -18.12
CA ASP A 31 -10.81 10.60 -17.81
C ASP A 31 -10.91 10.25 -16.32
N GLU A 32 -11.52 11.15 -15.57
CA GLU A 32 -11.70 11.03 -14.12
C GLU A 32 -12.53 9.79 -13.74
N GLN A 33 -13.53 9.41 -14.53
CA GLN A 33 -14.33 8.21 -14.27
C GLN A 33 -13.47 6.96 -14.47
N LEU A 34 -12.70 6.89 -15.56
CA LEU A 34 -11.79 5.78 -15.81
C LEU A 34 -10.72 5.68 -14.70
N LYS A 35 -10.19 6.82 -14.24
CA LYS A 35 -9.24 6.88 -13.13
C LYS A 35 -9.86 6.25 -11.87
N ASP A 36 -11.07 6.68 -11.50
CA ASP A 36 -11.78 6.16 -10.33
C ASP A 36 -12.05 4.65 -10.45
N GLU A 37 -12.48 4.18 -11.62
CA GLU A 37 -12.71 2.75 -11.88
C GLU A 37 -11.42 1.92 -11.70
N ILE A 38 -10.29 2.43 -12.18
CA ILE A 38 -8.97 1.81 -11.99
C ILE A 38 -8.61 1.76 -10.50
N ILE A 39 -8.74 2.88 -9.78
CA ILE A 39 -8.45 2.94 -8.34
C ILE A 39 -9.34 1.97 -7.55
N ILE A 40 -10.64 1.93 -7.84
CA ILE A 40 -11.59 1.01 -7.24
C ILE A 40 -11.18 -0.44 -7.51
N SER A 41 -10.79 -0.77 -8.75
CA SER A 41 -10.34 -2.11 -9.14
C SER A 41 -9.08 -2.53 -8.37
N ILE A 42 -8.12 -1.61 -8.20
CA ILE A 42 -6.91 -1.84 -7.39
C ILE A 42 -7.28 -2.07 -5.93
N LYS A 43 -8.09 -1.19 -5.32
CA LYS A 43 -8.54 -1.31 -3.93
C LYS A 43 -9.24 -2.65 -3.66
N LYS A 44 -10.16 -3.06 -4.55
CA LYS A 44 -10.89 -4.33 -4.45
C LYS A 44 -9.97 -5.56 -4.40
N LYS A 45 -8.82 -5.52 -5.05
CA LYS A 45 -7.83 -6.61 -5.03
C LYS A 45 -6.86 -6.49 -3.87
N LEU A 46 -6.36 -5.28 -3.61
CA LEU A 46 -5.30 -5.04 -2.63
C LEU A 46 -5.80 -5.12 -1.20
N PHE A 47 -6.95 -4.51 -0.88
CA PHE A 47 -7.40 -4.36 0.51
C PHE A 47 -7.68 -5.69 1.19
N PRO A 48 -8.38 -6.66 0.57
CA PRO A 48 -8.58 -7.97 1.20
C PRO A 48 -7.25 -8.70 1.45
N ALA A 49 -6.33 -8.66 0.47
CA ALA A 49 -5.05 -9.36 0.58
C ALA A 49 -4.12 -8.72 1.63
N TYR A 50 -3.97 -7.40 1.60
CA TYR A 50 -3.11 -6.66 2.53
C TYR A 50 -3.69 -6.64 3.94
N GLY A 51 -4.99 -6.39 4.08
CA GLY A 51 -5.68 -6.40 5.38
C GLY A 51 -5.57 -7.75 6.08
N ASN A 52 -5.83 -8.85 5.38
CA ASN A 52 -5.66 -10.20 5.93
C ASN A 52 -4.19 -10.46 6.33
N PHE A 53 -3.24 -10.07 5.48
CA PHE A 53 -1.82 -10.24 5.78
C PHE A 53 -1.39 -9.47 7.03
N ILE A 54 -1.79 -8.21 7.17
CA ILE A 54 -1.47 -7.37 8.33
C ILE A 54 -2.15 -7.91 9.59
N GLY A 55 -3.42 -8.27 9.53
CA GLY A 55 -4.14 -8.85 10.68
C GLY A 55 -3.47 -10.14 11.18
N MET A 56 -3.11 -11.04 10.26
CA MET A 56 -2.33 -12.24 10.61
C MET A 56 -0.97 -11.89 11.21
N PHE A 57 -0.27 -10.90 10.64
CA PHE A 57 1.05 -10.49 11.11
C PHE A 57 1.00 -9.93 12.53
N GLN A 58 0.05 -9.03 12.81
CA GLN A 58 -0.16 -8.44 14.13
C GLN A 58 -0.47 -9.53 15.16
N LYS A 59 -1.36 -10.48 14.84
CA LYS A 59 -1.67 -11.63 15.70
C LYS A 59 -0.42 -12.45 16.03
N SER A 60 0.36 -12.86 15.01
CA SER A 60 1.57 -13.66 15.22
C SER A 60 2.68 -12.92 15.96
N VAL A 61 2.77 -11.58 15.83
CA VAL A 61 3.72 -10.77 16.58
C VAL A 61 3.29 -10.63 18.04
N LYS A 62 1.99 -10.46 18.30
CA LYS A 62 1.40 -10.40 19.64
C LYS A 62 1.59 -11.72 20.42
N GLU A 63 1.43 -12.87 19.75
CA GLU A 63 1.72 -14.20 20.33
C GLU A 63 3.18 -14.35 20.80
N LEU A 64 4.11 -13.56 20.24
CA LEU A 64 5.52 -13.52 20.65
C LEU A 64 5.81 -12.46 21.73
N GLY A 65 4.78 -11.83 22.32
CA GLY A 65 4.93 -10.77 23.32
C GLY A 65 5.58 -9.49 22.79
N LYS A 66 5.45 -9.22 21.48
CA LYS A 66 6.07 -8.05 20.81
C LYS A 66 4.99 -7.12 20.26
N HIS A 67 5.35 -5.85 20.09
CA HIS A 67 4.52 -4.87 19.39
C HIS A 67 4.81 -4.87 17.89
N SER A 68 3.75 -4.91 17.08
CA SER A 68 3.79 -4.96 15.62
C SER A 68 4.02 -3.61 14.95
N ASP A 69 3.65 -2.51 15.61
CA ASP A 69 3.54 -1.17 15.01
C ASP A 69 4.89 -0.69 14.47
N LYS A 70 5.99 -1.05 15.14
CA LYS A 70 7.35 -0.77 14.68
C LYS A 70 7.78 -1.45 13.37
N TYR A 71 6.98 -2.36 12.82
CA TYR A 71 7.29 -3.07 11.57
C TYR A 71 6.36 -2.71 10.42
N ILE A 72 5.21 -2.09 10.70
CA ILE A 72 4.20 -1.77 9.70
C ILE A 72 4.45 -0.33 9.25
N LYS A 73 4.97 -0.15 8.04
CA LYS A 73 5.26 1.18 7.47
C LYS A 73 3.98 1.85 6.95
N TYR A 74 3.04 1.06 6.43
CA TYR A 74 1.81 1.53 5.82
C TYR A 74 0.60 0.84 6.48
N GLY A 75 -0.21 1.59 7.21
CA GLY A 75 -1.54 1.16 7.62
C GLY A 75 -2.51 1.09 6.43
N MET A 76 -3.74 0.62 6.69
CA MET A 76 -4.78 0.58 5.64
C MET A 76 -5.10 1.98 5.12
N GLU A 77 -5.18 2.97 6.01
CA GLU A 77 -5.42 4.37 5.67
C GLU A 77 -4.26 4.97 4.86
N ASP A 78 -3.01 4.65 5.20
CA ASP A 78 -1.84 5.10 4.43
C ASP A 78 -1.87 4.52 3.01
N VAL A 79 -2.20 3.23 2.86
CA VAL A 79 -2.34 2.59 1.54
C VAL A 79 -3.45 3.26 0.75
N GLU A 80 -4.59 3.55 1.37
CA GLU A 80 -5.70 4.25 0.74
C GLU A 80 -5.30 5.64 0.22
N ALA A 81 -4.65 6.44 1.07
CA ALA A 81 -4.19 7.78 0.70
C ALA A 81 -3.18 7.72 -0.47
N ARG A 82 -2.27 6.73 -0.46
CA ARG A 82 -1.31 6.55 -1.55
C ARG A 82 -1.97 6.15 -2.87
N LEU A 83 -3.00 5.30 -2.82
CA LEU A 83 -3.78 4.95 -4.01
C LEU A 83 -4.57 6.14 -4.54
N HIS A 84 -5.18 6.93 -3.67
CA HIS A 84 -5.93 8.13 -4.06
C HIS A 84 -5.07 9.10 -4.86
N ASN A 85 -3.78 9.22 -4.54
CA ASN A 85 -2.87 10.15 -5.22
C ASN A 85 -2.25 9.61 -6.53
N LEU A 86 -2.63 8.41 -7.00
CA LEU A 86 -2.13 7.89 -8.27
C LEU A 86 -2.81 8.58 -9.45
N PHE A 87 -2.13 8.61 -10.59
CA PHE A 87 -2.68 9.06 -11.88
C PHE A 87 -3.06 10.55 -11.97
N HIS A 88 -2.60 11.38 -11.03
CA HIS A 88 -2.85 12.83 -11.02
C HIS A 88 -1.84 13.62 -11.86
N GLY A 89 -0.77 12.97 -12.34
CA GLY A 89 0.36 13.63 -12.97
C GLY A 89 1.24 14.37 -11.96
N SER A 90 2.47 14.69 -12.37
CA SER A 90 3.26 15.65 -11.61
C SER A 90 2.64 17.03 -11.79
N SER A 91 2.24 17.68 -10.70
CA SER A 91 2.17 19.14 -10.67
C SER A 91 3.61 19.65 -10.72
N ALA A 92 4.24 19.58 -11.89
CA ALA A 92 5.34 20.49 -12.15
C ALA A 92 4.69 21.87 -12.05
N SER A 93 4.94 22.56 -10.94
CA SER A 93 4.68 23.99 -10.82
C SER A 93 5.29 24.63 -12.06
N THR A 94 4.43 25.04 -13.00
CA THR A 94 4.78 26.07 -13.97
C THR A 94 4.96 27.34 -13.16
N ASP A 95 6.18 27.54 -12.69
CA ASP A 95 6.74 28.86 -12.44
C ASP A 95 7.07 29.53 -13.79
#